data_AF-A0A1X0QC07-F1
#
_entry.id   AF-A0A1X0QC07-F1
#
_cell.length_a   1.000
_cell.length_b   1.000
_cell.length_c   1.000
_cell.angle_alpha   90.00
_cell.angle_beta   90.00
_cell.angle_gamma   90.00
#
_symmetry.space_group_name_H-M   'P 1'
#
loop_
_entity.id
_entity.type
_entity.pdbx_description
1 polymer ?
#
loop_
_entity_poly.entity_id
_entity_poly.type
_entity_poly.pdbx_seq_one_letter_code
_entity_poly.pdbx_strand_id
1 'polypeptide(L)'
;MGNKLRNALFEIYVSEKHYVKDIKMWYNEFKNLILEANFINTSKRTWLNEYIFGNLGEIVDLHVEIFDDMKKLYIKMNLIDQNTNDLNYKVNVDLDILCIGQLKIFIKKFKRFDEYIDYFKNLPHALDEYERMYYTVGMFKKLVDKFLRKRGVFNLGSKNFILRPINKLLRYPLLLESVLDKLKNKDLSIICKNLIKHFDVLIEKSNYKYKECLDTLTKFNILLMYRFKNLSDLYPIGLLYKNYTSIEYKLTIRGRLPRDKLIRKKYVIILTNCILICKENENKFVKRIIETKPLFFSQVFLEEKNSDNEFQILINDINNKKRLVTFYFNNYEERQPVSNLLKKLIYKTKTRLSNQFKLIKLNYMPKDEIISSFKIDSYFLPKRDFVIKKEQETFSDISFSNIDEKLYFNKINQKRI
;
A
#
# COMPACT_ATOMS: atom_id res chain seq x y z
N MET A 1 -30.52 24.02 8.96
CA MET A 1 -29.08 23.93 8.59
C MET A 1 -28.16 23.52 9.74
N GLY A 2 -28.33 24.02 10.97
CA GLY A 2 -27.55 23.57 12.14
C GLY A 2 -27.58 22.07 12.41
N ASN A 3 -28.68 21.38 12.03
CA ASN A 3 -28.77 19.93 12.12
C ASN A 3 -27.73 19.18 11.27
N LYS A 4 -27.27 19.73 10.14
CA LYS A 4 -26.27 19.06 9.29
C LYS A 4 -24.87 19.07 9.93
N LEU A 5 -24.44 20.21 10.48
CA LEU A 5 -23.16 20.33 11.21
C LEU A 5 -23.18 19.47 12.48
N ARG A 6 -24.29 19.49 13.24
CA ARG A 6 -24.49 18.61 14.39
C ARG A 6 -24.31 17.14 14.02
N ASN A 7 -24.94 16.70 12.95
CA ASN A 7 -24.85 15.32 12.50
C ASN A 7 -23.41 14.94 12.12
N ALA A 8 -22.66 15.83 11.44
CA ALA A 8 -21.26 15.58 11.11
C ALA A 8 -20.38 15.44 12.37
N LEU A 9 -20.54 16.33 13.36
CA LEU A 9 -19.81 16.26 14.63
C LEU A 9 -20.17 15.00 15.43
N PHE A 10 -21.44 14.60 15.42
CA PHE A 10 -21.90 13.38 16.08
C PHE A 10 -21.41 12.14 15.36
N GLU A 11 -21.32 12.16 14.03
CA GLU A 11 -20.75 11.06 13.25
C GLU A 11 -19.29 10.80 13.66
N ILE A 12 -18.48 11.84 13.87
CA ILE A 12 -17.11 11.70 14.38
C ILE A 12 -17.12 10.92 15.69
N TYR A 13 -17.90 11.36 16.68
CA TYR A 13 -17.99 10.70 17.99
C TYR A 13 -18.47 9.25 17.89
N VAL A 14 -19.56 9.01 17.16
CA VAL A 14 -20.14 7.67 16.99
C VAL A 14 -19.18 6.74 16.25
N SER A 15 -18.48 7.24 15.23
CA SER A 15 -17.47 6.47 14.52
C SER A 15 -16.28 6.11 15.42
N GLU A 16 -15.93 6.97 16.38
CA GLU A 16 -14.87 6.74 17.36
C GLU A 16 -15.29 5.67 18.38
N LYS A 17 -16.51 5.79 18.94
CA LYS A 17 -17.11 4.80 19.85
C LYS A 17 -17.05 3.39 19.27
N HIS A 18 -17.50 3.22 18.03
CA HIS A 18 -17.51 1.92 17.35
C HIS A 18 -16.09 1.43 17.04
N TYR A 19 -15.21 2.31 16.57
CA TYR A 19 -13.83 1.95 16.27
C TYR A 19 -13.09 1.44 17.52
N VAL A 20 -13.19 2.16 18.64
CA VAL A 20 -12.56 1.76 19.92
C VAL A 20 -13.10 0.42 20.40
N LYS A 21 -14.40 0.16 20.25
CA LYS A 21 -15.00 -1.13 20.61
C LYS A 21 -14.42 -2.27 19.76
N ASP A 22 -14.37 -2.09 18.44
CA ASP A 22 -13.91 -3.12 17.50
C ASP A 22 -12.41 -3.42 17.70
N ILE A 23 -11.59 -2.38 17.83
CA ILE A 23 -10.14 -2.53 17.94
C ILE A 23 -9.71 -3.08 19.31
N LYS A 24 -10.42 -2.74 20.40
CA LYS A 24 -10.21 -3.37 21.71
C LYS A 24 -10.54 -4.85 21.70
N MET A 25 -11.68 -5.20 21.11
CA MET A 25 -12.08 -6.61 20.99
C MET A 25 -10.99 -7.40 20.23
N TRP A 26 -10.50 -6.84 19.12
CA TRP A 26 -9.44 -7.47 18.35
C TRP A 26 -8.11 -7.54 19.12
N TYR A 27 -7.63 -6.41 19.65
CA TYR A 27 -6.31 -6.35 20.29
C TYR A 27 -6.24 -7.11 21.61
N ASN A 28 -7.27 -7.04 22.46
CA ASN A 28 -7.20 -7.68 23.78
C ASN A 28 -7.65 -9.14 23.71
N GLU A 29 -8.78 -9.41 23.09
CA GLU A 29 -9.36 -10.75 23.16
C GLU A 29 -8.72 -11.72 22.17
N PHE A 30 -8.49 -11.29 20.91
CA PHE A 30 -7.91 -12.17 19.91
C PHE A 30 -6.42 -12.44 20.20
N LYS A 31 -5.69 -11.43 20.71
CA LYS A 31 -4.30 -11.60 21.17
C LYS A 31 -4.18 -12.63 22.29
N ASN A 32 -5.01 -12.51 23.33
CA ASN A 32 -5.02 -13.47 24.44
C ASN A 32 -5.34 -14.88 23.96
N LEU A 33 -6.29 -14.98 23.04
CA LEU A 33 -6.69 -16.25 22.44
C LEU A 33 -5.57 -16.89 21.61
N ILE A 34 -4.66 -16.12 20.99
CA ILE A 34 -3.44 -16.67 20.37
C ILE A 34 -2.42 -17.12 21.45
N LEU A 35 -2.26 -16.38 22.55
CA LEU A 35 -1.37 -16.75 23.65
C LEU A 35 -1.80 -18.06 24.33
N GLU A 36 -3.10 -18.29 24.44
CA GLU A 36 -3.72 -19.50 25.00
C GLU A 36 -3.75 -20.69 24.02
N ALA A 37 -3.32 -20.51 22.77
CA ALA A 37 -3.43 -21.53 21.73
C ALA A 37 -2.44 -22.70 21.91
N ASN A 38 -2.89 -23.77 22.56
CA ASN A 38 -2.06 -24.92 22.92
C ASN A 38 -1.37 -25.67 21.77
N PHE A 39 -1.84 -25.51 20.53
CA PHE A 39 -1.25 -26.16 19.35
C PHE A 39 -0.04 -25.43 18.74
N ILE A 40 0.35 -24.28 19.31
CA ILE A 40 1.55 -23.52 18.94
C ILE A 40 2.52 -23.59 20.12
N ASN A 41 3.83 -23.70 19.90
CA ASN A 41 4.81 -23.60 21.00
C ASN A 41 4.86 -22.18 21.58
N THR A 42 5.15 -22.05 22.88
CA THR A 42 5.08 -20.78 23.61
C THR A 42 5.88 -19.65 22.93
N SER A 43 7.13 -19.90 22.54
CA SER A 43 7.98 -18.92 21.86
C SER A 43 7.41 -18.44 20.52
N LYS A 44 6.69 -19.30 19.80
CA LYS A 44 6.04 -18.90 18.54
C LYS A 44 4.73 -18.18 18.77
N ARG A 45 4.03 -18.41 19.89
CA ARG A 45 2.83 -17.64 20.26
C ARG A 45 3.16 -16.19 20.57
N THR A 46 4.22 -15.96 21.34
CA THR A 46 4.68 -14.60 21.67
C THR A 46 5.13 -13.88 20.41
N TRP A 47 5.99 -14.54 19.62
CA TRP A 47 6.44 -14.01 18.33
C TRP A 47 5.28 -13.71 17.38
N LEU A 48 4.33 -14.63 17.21
CA LEU A 48 3.19 -14.44 16.31
C LEU A 48 2.31 -13.26 16.74
N ASN A 49 2.11 -13.07 18.06
CA ASN A 49 1.39 -11.92 18.57
C ASN A 49 2.13 -10.61 18.31
N GLU A 50 3.41 -10.53 18.65
CA GLU A 50 4.23 -9.34 18.38
C GLU A 50 4.25 -9.01 16.89
N TYR A 51 4.34 -10.03 16.04
CA TYR A 51 4.44 -9.87 14.61
C TYR A 51 3.12 -9.44 13.96
N ILE A 52 1.97 -10.03 14.35
CA ILE A 52 0.66 -9.68 13.80
C ILE A 52 0.18 -8.32 14.32
N PHE A 53 0.35 -8.07 15.62
CA PHE A 53 -0.22 -6.89 16.24
C PHE A 53 0.74 -5.69 16.21
N GLY A 54 2.05 -5.90 16.16
CA GLY A 54 3.03 -4.79 16.15
C GLY A 54 2.76 -3.78 17.27
N ASN A 55 2.71 -2.50 16.92
CA ASN A 55 2.35 -1.41 17.84
C ASN A 55 0.83 -1.11 17.89
N LEU A 56 -0.05 -2.08 17.56
CA LEU A 56 -1.50 -1.87 17.65
C LEU A 56 -1.96 -1.43 19.05
N GLY A 57 -1.25 -1.82 20.10
CA GLY A 57 -1.52 -1.37 21.47
C GLY A 57 -1.47 0.16 21.60
N GLU A 58 -0.45 0.80 21.04
CA GLU A 58 -0.31 2.26 21.05
C GLU A 58 -1.45 2.96 20.30
N ILE A 59 -1.89 2.37 19.18
CA ILE A 59 -3.06 2.85 18.45
C ILE A 59 -4.34 2.67 19.27
N VAL A 60 -4.51 1.53 19.96
CA VAL A 60 -5.67 1.33 20.84
C VAL A 60 -5.68 2.40 21.92
N ASP A 61 -4.57 2.62 22.60
CA ASP A 61 -4.48 3.58 23.72
C ASP A 61 -4.72 5.02 23.25
N LEU A 62 -4.14 5.41 22.11
CA LEU A 62 -4.42 6.70 21.48
C LEU A 62 -5.92 6.92 21.27
N HIS A 63 -6.60 5.95 20.68
CA HIS A 63 -8.02 6.11 20.34
C HIS A 63 -8.93 6.02 21.55
N VAL A 64 -8.53 5.27 22.58
CA VAL A 64 -9.21 5.28 23.88
C VAL A 64 -9.15 6.65 24.51
N GLU A 65 -7.96 7.26 24.55
CA GLU A 65 -7.80 8.60 25.10
C GLU A 65 -8.60 9.65 24.31
N ILE A 66 -8.59 9.57 22.98
CA ILE A 66 -9.40 10.45 22.12
C ILE A 66 -10.89 10.28 22.44
N PHE A 67 -11.36 9.04 22.52
CA PHE A 67 -12.77 8.76 22.83
C PHE A 67 -13.16 9.24 24.23
N ASP A 68 -12.31 9.03 25.23
CA ASP A 68 -12.56 9.46 26.61
C ASP A 68 -12.57 10.99 26.73
N ASP A 69 -11.64 11.68 26.05
CA ASP A 69 -11.63 13.14 26.01
C ASP A 69 -12.86 13.70 25.28
N MET A 70 -13.29 13.06 24.18
CA MET A 70 -14.55 13.43 23.52
C MET A 70 -15.76 13.14 24.41
N LYS A 71 -15.80 11.99 25.10
CA LYS A 71 -16.88 11.65 26.03
C LYS A 71 -16.99 12.67 27.15
N LYS A 72 -15.87 13.10 27.74
CA LYS A 72 -15.84 14.18 28.75
C LYS A 72 -16.40 15.50 28.19
N LEU A 73 -16.03 15.87 26.97
CA LEU A 73 -16.55 17.07 26.30
C LEU A 73 -18.08 16.98 26.12
N TYR A 74 -18.57 15.84 25.65
CA TYR A 74 -20.00 15.61 25.40
C TYR A 74 -20.82 15.59 26.70
N ILE A 75 -20.29 14.99 27.77
CA ILE A 75 -20.93 15.04 29.10
C ILE A 75 -21.01 16.48 29.60
N LYS A 76 -19.94 17.26 29.49
CA LYS A 76 -19.92 18.69 29.90
C LYS A 76 -20.95 19.53 29.14
N MET A 77 -21.30 19.13 27.92
CA MET A 77 -22.30 19.79 27.08
C MET A 77 -23.71 19.18 27.21
N ASN A 78 -23.92 18.25 28.16
CA ASN A 78 -25.18 17.51 28.36
C ASN A 78 -25.68 16.78 27.09
N LEU A 79 -24.75 16.38 26.21
CA LEU A 79 -25.04 15.69 24.94
C LEU A 79 -25.14 14.16 25.10
N ILE A 80 -24.76 13.62 26.25
CA ILE A 80 -24.88 12.21 26.58
C ILE A 80 -25.86 12.09 27.74
N ASP A 81 -26.87 11.25 27.56
CA ASP A 81 -27.73 10.83 28.66
C ASP A 81 -26.94 9.89 29.59
N GLN A 82 -26.83 10.27 30.86
CA GLN A 82 -26.05 9.53 31.86
C GLN A 82 -26.63 8.15 32.15
N ASN A 83 -27.93 7.96 31.92
CA ASN A 83 -28.61 6.68 32.18
C ASN A 83 -28.46 5.69 31.03
N THR A 84 -28.49 6.18 29.78
CA THR A 84 -28.47 5.33 28.56
C THR A 84 -27.11 5.31 27.85
N ASN A 85 -26.19 6.24 28.19
CA ASN A 85 -24.92 6.47 27.47
C ASN A 85 -25.12 6.77 25.97
N ASP A 86 -26.31 7.22 25.59
CA ASP A 86 -26.68 7.55 24.22
C ASP A 86 -26.71 9.06 23.99
N LEU A 87 -26.58 9.43 22.72
CA LEU A 87 -26.55 10.84 22.32
C LEU A 87 -27.93 11.46 22.46
N ASN A 88 -28.01 12.55 23.21
CA ASN A 88 -29.22 13.33 23.33
C ASN A 88 -29.30 14.39 22.22
N TYR A 89 -29.97 14.02 21.13
CA TYR A 89 -30.14 14.90 19.96
C TYR A 89 -31.04 16.13 20.22
N LYS A 90 -31.76 16.19 21.35
CA LYS A 90 -32.73 17.26 21.66
C LYS A 90 -32.10 18.48 22.33
N VAL A 91 -30.92 18.36 22.91
CA VAL A 91 -30.26 19.47 23.62
C VAL A 91 -29.79 20.53 22.61
N ASN A 92 -30.10 21.80 22.86
CA ASN A 92 -29.58 22.91 22.06
C ASN A 92 -28.17 23.26 22.55
N VAL A 93 -27.18 23.18 21.66
CA VAL A 93 -25.76 23.35 22.01
C VAL A 93 -25.12 24.25 20.97
N ASP A 94 -24.24 25.13 21.44
CA ASP A 94 -23.37 25.92 20.58
C ASP A 94 -22.40 24.98 19.83
N LEU A 95 -22.67 24.81 18.54
CA LEU A 95 -21.93 23.91 17.66
C LEU A 95 -20.50 24.38 17.41
N ASP A 96 -20.22 25.68 17.49
CA ASP A 96 -18.87 26.21 17.31
C ASP A 96 -17.99 25.82 18.51
N ILE A 97 -18.54 25.89 19.74
CA ILE A 97 -17.82 25.45 20.96
C ILE A 97 -17.56 23.94 20.91
N LEU A 98 -18.55 23.13 20.51
CA LEU A 98 -18.39 21.68 20.35
C LEU A 98 -17.31 21.36 19.31
N CYS A 99 -17.35 22.03 18.16
CA CYS A 99 -16.37 21.86 17.09
C CYS A 99 -14.96 22.23 17.57
N ILE A 100 -14.78 23.36 18.24
CA ILE A 100 -13.50 23.77 18.83
C ILE A 100 -12.97 22.70 19.79
N GLY A 101 -13.84 22.20 20.67
CA GLY A 101 -13.48 21.15 21.63
C GLY A 101 -12.97 19.89 20.95
N GLN A 102 -13.68 19.40 19.92
CA GLN A 102 -13.26 18.21 19.16
C GLN A 102 -11.94 18.44 18.41
N LEU A 103 -11.80 19.56 17.70
CA LEU A 103 -10.58 19.87 16.96
C LEU A 103 -9.37 19.96 17.89
N LYS A 104 -9.53 20.56 19.08
CA LYS A 104 -8.47 20.62 20.10
C LYS A 104 -8.02 19.25 20.59
N ILE A 105 -8.95 18.30 20.73
CA ILE A 105 -8.62 16.92 21.13
C ILE A 105 -7.68 16.30 20.10
N PHE A 106 -8.01 16.41 18.80
CA PHE A 106 -7.14 15.91 17.74
C PHE A 106 -5.78 16.61 17.72
N ILE A 107 -5.76 17.96 17.79
CA ILE A 107 -4.53 18.77 17.79
C ILE A 107 -3.58 18.36 18.92
N LYS A 108 -4.10 18.15 20.13
CA LYS A 108 -3.30 17.70 21.28
C LYS A 108 -2.62 16.35 21.04
N LYS A 109 -3.17 15.52 20.15
CA LYS A 109 -2.72 14.15 19.90
C LYS A 109 -1.96 13.98 18.58
N PHE A 110 -1.67 15.06 17.83
CA PHE A 110 -0.99 15.00 16.52
C PHE A 110 0.25 14.12 16.48
N LYS A 111 1.20 14.34 17.39
CA LYS A 111 2.44 13.55 17.42
C LYS A 111 2.18 12.06 17.65
N ARG A 112 1.12 11.70 18.40
CA ARG A 112 0.79 10.29 18.63
C ARG A 112 0.19 9.61 17.41
N PHE A 113 -0.34 10.36 16.43
CA PHE A 113 -0.79 9.75 15.18
C PHE A 113 0.39 9.24 14.33
N ASP A 114 1.64 9.63 14.60
CA ASP A 114 2.81 9.06 13.93
C ASP A 114 2.98 7.54 14.21
N GLU A 115 2.36 7.01 15.28
CA GLU A 115 2.28 5.57 15.56
C GLU A 115 1.67 4.76 14.40
N TYR A 116 0.81 5.40 13.59
CA TYR A 116 0.27 4.78 12.39
C TYR A 116 1.35 4.44 11.36
N ILE A 117 2.43 5.21 11.31
CA ILE A 117 3.54 4.97 10.36
C ILE A 117 4.20 3.63 10.68
N ASP A 118 4.48 3.36 11.95
CA ASP A 118 5.09 2.10 12.39
C ASP A 118 4.16 0.92 12.22
N TYR A 119 2.85 1.11 12.45
CA TYR A 119 1.86 0.07 12.16
C TYR A 119 1.81 -0.27 10.67
N PHE A 120 1.74 0.74 9.80
CA PHE A 120 1.71 0.56 8.34
C PHE A 120 2.99 -0.08 7.80
N LYS A 121 4.14 0.24 8.40
CA LYS A 121 5.43 -0.37 8.06
C LYS A 121 5.43 -1.88 8.30
N ASN A 122 4.89 -2.35 9.42
CA ASN A 122 4.85 -3.78 9.75
C ASN A 122 3.67 -4.52 9.09
N LEU A 123 2.64 -3.80 8.65
CA LEU A 123 1.40 -4.39 8.15
C LEU A 123 1.56 -5.42 7.01
N PRO A 124 2.39 -5.20 5.96
CA PRO A 124 2.57 -6.21 4.91
C PRO A 124 3.02 -7.56 5.46
N HIS A 125 3.95 -7.52 6.42
CA HIS A 125 4.48 -8.70 7.09
C HIS A 125 3.43 -9.37 7.97
N ALA A 126 2.71 -8.59 8.78
CA ALA A 126 1.63 -9.08 9.62
C ALA A 126 0.54 -9.79 8.80
N LEU A 127 0.15 -9.22 7.66
CA LEU A 127 -0.85 -9.81 6.77
C LEU A 127 -0.36 -11.12 6.13
N ASP A 128 0.87 -11.15 5.62
CA ASP A 128 1.42 -12.35 4.98
C ASP A 128 1.56 -13.50 5.98
N GLU A 129 2.05 -13.21 7.18
CA GLU A 129 2.19 -14.18 8.28
C GLU A 129 0.82 -14.69 8.75
N TYR A 130 -0.12 -13.78 8.98
CA TYR A 130 -1.48 -14.12 9.38
C TYR A 130 -2.13 -15.06 8.35
N GLU A 131 -2.04 -14.71 7.07
CA GLU A 131 -2.56 -15.54 5.99
C GLU A 131 -1.85 -16.88 5.94
N ARG A 132 -0.52 -16.90 6.09
CA ARG A 132 0.25 -18.16 6.10
C ARG A 132 -0.28 -19.08 7.19
N MET A 133 -0.44 -18.59 8.40
CA MET A 133 -1.00 -19.35 9.52
C MET A 133 -2.45 -19.79 9.25
N TYR A 134 -3.29 -18.91 8.71
CA TYR A 134 -4.70 -19.21 8.41
C TYR A 134 -4.86 -20.31 7.35
N TYR A 135 -4.03 -20.32 6.30
CA TYR A 135 -4.15 -21.29 5.21
C TYR A 135 -3.33 -22.56 5.39
N THR A 136 -2.26 -22.53 6.19
CA THR A 136 -1.39 -23.70 6.39
C THR A 136 -1.68 -24.46 7.69
N VAL A 137 -2.20 -23.79 8.73
CA VAL A 137 -2.47 -24.40 10.03
C VAL A 137 -3.98 -24.50 10.25
N GLY A 138 -4.55 -25.67 9.96
CA GLY A 138 -6.00 -25.90 10.08
C GLY A 138 -6.58 -25.63 11.48
N MET A 139 -5.80 -25.86 12.54
CA MET A 139 -6.19 -25.52 13.93
C MET A 139 -6.30 -24.01 14.15
N PHE A 140 -5.38 -23.22 13.57
CA PHE A 140 -5.42 -21.77 13.64
C PHE A 140 -6.63 -21.21 12.90
N LYS A 141 -6.94 -21.76 11.71
CA LYS A 141 -8.18 -21.43 10.98
C LYS A 141 -9.42 -21.67 11.83
N LYS A 142 -9.58 -22.86 12.40
CA LYS A 142 -10.73 -23.20 13.26
C LYS A 142 -10.84 -22.25 14.46
N LEU A 143 -9.71 -21.90 15.06
CA LEU A 143 -9.64 -20.97 16.19
C LEU A 143 -10.11 -19.56 15.80
N VAL A 144 -9.66 -19.04 14.66
CA VAL A 144 -10.11 -17.76 14.09
C VAL A 144 -11.61 -17.81 13.78
N ASP A 145 -12.06 -18.83 13.06
CA ASP A 145 -13.45 -18.96 12.63
C ASP A 145 -14.39 -19.05 13.85
N LYS A 146 -13.98 -19.77 14.90
CA LYS A 146 -14.72 -19.87 16.18
C LYS A 146 -14.81 -18.51 16.88
N PHE A 147 -13.70 -17.76 16.94
CA PHE A 147 -13.68 -16.42 17.54
C PHE A 147 -14.66 -15.48 16.81
N LEU A 148 -14.58 -15.42 15.48
CA LEU A 148 -15.43 -14.53 14.69
C LEU A 148 -16.92 -14.91 14.78
N ARG A 149 -17.26 -16.20 14.83
CA ARG A 149 -18.64 -16.67 15.03
C ARG A 149 -19.18 -16.31 16.41
N LYS A 150 -18.39 -16.51 17.48
CA LYS A 150 -18.77 -16.12 18.85
C LYS A 150 -19.09 -14.63 18.96
N ARG A 151 -18.44 -13.81 18.13
CA ARG A 151 -18.61 -12.36 18.10
C ARG A 151 -19.62 -11.87 17.05
N GLY A 152 -20.26 -12.76 16.29
CA GLY A 152 -21.25 -12.39 15.28
C GLY A 152 -20.66 -11.66 14.06
N VAL A 153 -19.35 -11.75 13.84
CA VAL A 153 -18.60 -11.00 12.81
C VAL A 153 -17.93 -11.90 11.78
N PHE A 154 -18.36 -13.16 11.69
CA PHE A 154 -17.79 -14.15 10.76
C PHE A 154 -17.77 -13.68 9.31
N ASN A 155 -18.86 -13.05 8.86
CA ASN A 155 -18.99 -12.58 7.47
C ASN A 155 -18.07 -11.39 7.14
N LEU A 156 -17.59 -10.65 8.16
CA LEU A 156 -16.62 -9.57 7.95
C LEU A 156 -15.23 -10.14 7.67
N GLY A 157 -14.91 -11.34 8.12
CA GLY A 157 -13.56 -11.90 7.99
C GLY A 157 -12.52 -11.20 8.88
N SER A 158 -11.49 -11.94 9.27
CA SER A 158 -10.48 -11.49 10.22
C SER A 158 -9.55 -10.40 9.68
N LYS A 159 -9.24 -10.41 8.38
CA LYS A 159 -8.40 -9.40 7.73
C LYS A 159 -8.94 -7.99 7.89
N ASN A 160 -10.27 -7.85 7.91
CA ASN A 160 -10.89 -6.53 8.07
C ASN A 160 -10.52 -5.88 9.40
N PHE A 161 -10.28 -6.67 10.46
CA PHE A 161 -9.81 -6.15 11.75
C PHE A 161 -8.35 -5.70 11.71
N ILE A 162 -7.49 -6.42 11.00
CA ILE A 162 -6.09 -6.01 10.78
C ILE A 162 -6.03 -4.71 9.96
N LEU A 163 -6.94 -4.53 9.00
CA LEU A 163 -7.00 -3.32 8.17
C LEU A 163 -7.79 -2.16 8.80
N ARG A 164 -8.45 -2.37 9.95
CA ARG A 164 -9.28 -1.33 10.62
C ARG A 164 -8.51 -0.02 10.88
N PRO A 165 -7.26 -0.04 11.40
CA PRO A 165 -6.52 1.19 11.63
C PRO A 165 -6.35 2.03 10.37
N ILE A 166 -5.99 1.40 9.25
CA ILE A 166 -5.87 2.10 7.96
C ILE A 166 -7.19 2.78 7.59
N ASN A 167 -8.28 2.01 7.64
CA ASN A 167 -9.60 2.50 7.26
C ASN A 167 -10.05 3.66 8.16
N LYS A 168 -9.67 3.65 9.44
CA LYS A 168 -9.98 4.74 10.37
C LYS A 168 -9.16 5.99 10.07
N LEU A 169 -7.85 5.84 9.83
CA LEU A 169 -6.98 6.95 9.49
C LEU A 169 -7.46 7.68 8.21
N LEU A 170 -7.78 6.91 7.16
CA LEU A 170 -8.31 7.45 5.89
C LEU A 170 -9.66 8.16 6.05
N ARG A 171 -10.44 7.82 7.09
CA ARG A 171 -11.77 8.38 7.31
C ARG A 171 -11.72 9.76 7.98
N TYR A 172 -10.65 10.10 8.70
CA TYR A 172 -10.59 11.39 9.41
C TYR A 172 -10.65 12.61 8.48
N PRO A 173 -9.86 12.70 7.39
CA PRO A 173 -10.00 13.78 6.42
C PRO A 173 -11.45 13.94 5.92
N LEU A 174 -12.10 12.84 5.53
CA LEU A 174 -13.46 12.84 4.99
C LEU A 174 -14.50 13.34 6.00
N LEU A 175 -14.38 12.91 7.27
CA LEU A 175 -15.27 13.37 8.34
C LEU A 175 -15.07 14.86 8.62
N LEU A 176 -13.83 15.34 8.57
CA LEU A 176 -13.48 16.73 8.81
C LEU A 176 -13.86 17.64 7.63
N GLU A 177 -13.72 17.18 6.39
CA GLU A 177 -14.27 17.85 5.20
C GLU A 177 -15.79 17.99 5.35
N SER A 178 -16.45 16.92 5.81
CA SER A 178 -17.88 16.99 6.09
C SER A 178 -18.22 18.00 7.18
N VAL A 179 -17.34 18.27 8.15
CA VAL A 179 -17.54 19.38 9.10
C VAL A 179 -17.27 20.74 8.43
N LEU A 180 -16.18 20.83 7.66
CA LEU A 180 -15.72 22.05 6.98
C LEU A 180 -16.79 22.63 6.06
N ASP A 181 -17.47 21.83 5.24
CA ASP A 181 -18.47 22.37 4.30
C ASP A 181 -19.67 23.04 4.99
N LYS A 182 -19.89 22.74 6.28
CA LYS A 182 -21.04 23.20 7.06
C LYS A 182 -20.63 24.22 8.13
N LEU A 183 -19.34 24.54 8.25
CA LEU A 183 -18.82 25.59 9.12
C LEU A 183 -19.06 26.97 8.48
N LYS A 184 -19.54 27.91 9.30
CA LYS A 184 -19.66 29.33 8.91
C LYS A 184 -18.50 30.18 9.42
N ASN A 185 -17.89 29.76 10.51
CA ASN A 185 -16.82 30.47 11.18
C ASN A 185 -15.50 30.32 10.41
N LYS A 186 -14.94 31.45 9.94
CA LYS A 186 -13.72 31.47 9.12
C LYS A 186 -12.50 30.95 9.87
N ASP A 187 -12.35 31.29 11.15
CA ASP A 187 -11.20 30.88 11.95
C ASP A 187 -11.21 29.37 12.18
N LEU A 188 -12.38 28.80 12.49
CA LEU A 188 -12.55 27.35 12.65
C LEU A 188 -12.33 26.60 11.33
N SER A 189 -12.74 27.21 10.22
CA SER A 189 -12.50 26.64 8.89
C SER A 189 -11.02 26.53 8.58
N ILE A 190 -10.20 27.52 8.98
CA ILE A 190 -8.74 27.47 8.81
C ILE A 190 -8.13 26.35 9.67
N ILE A 191 -8.54 26.24 10.93
CA ILE A 191 -8.06 25.18 11.83
C ILE A 191 -8.42 23.80 11.29
N CYS A 192 -9.66 23.62 10.82
CA CYS A 192 -10.12 22.36 10.26
C CYS A 192 -9.36 21.99 8.97
N LYS A 193 -9.11 22.95 8.07
CA LYS A 193 -8.27 22.74 6.88
C LYS A 193 -6.84 22.31 7.22
N ASN A 194 -6.23 22.93 8.23
CA ASN A 194 -4.89 22.56 8.67
C ASN A 194 -4.86 21.14 9.24
N LEU A 195 -5.90 20.75 9.98
CA LEU A 195 -6.06 19.40 10.50
C LEU A 195 -6.20 18.36 9.38
N ILE A 196 -7.01 18.63 8.37
CA ILE A 196 -7.17 17.77 7.18
C ILE A 196 -5.81 17.58 6.50
N LYS A 197 -5.12 18.69 6.18
CA LYS A 197 -3.80 18.65 5.55
C LYS A 197 -2.78 17.83 6.35
N HIS A 198 -2.83 17.90 7.69
CA HIS A 198 -1.97 17.09 8.54
C HIS A 198 -2.24 15.59 8.39
N PHE A 199 -3.51 15.17 8.40
CA PHE A 199 -3.88 13.78 8.16
C PHE A 199 -3.49 13.31 6.76
N ASP A 200 -3.65 14.15 5.72
CA ASP A 200 -3.24 13.80 4.36
C ASP A 200 -1.73 13.53 4.28
N VAL A 201 -0.90 14.41 4.86
CA VAL A 201 0.56 14.22 4.93
C VAL A 201 0.92 12.93 5.69
N LEU A 202 0.23 12.65 6.79
CA LEU A 202 0.43 11.42 7.56
C LEU A 202 0.06 10.17 6.74
N ILE A 203 -1.07 10.20 6.03
CA ILE A 203 -1.51 9.11 5.15
C ILE A 203 -0.48 8.87 4.04
N GLU A 204 0.03 9.93 3.41
CA GLU A 204 1.08 9.82 2.37
C GLU A 204 2.36 9.18 2.92
N LYS A 205 2.84 9.64 4.09
CA LYS A 205 4.02 9.06 4.75
C LYS A 205 3.83 7.59 5.09
N SER A 206 2.70 7.23 5.69
CA SER A 206 2.34 5.85 6.03
C SER A 206 2.24 4.97 4.79
N ASN A 207 1.63 5.47 3.71
CA ASN A 207 1.53 4.76 2.43
C ASN A 207 2.90 4.54 1.78
N TYR A 208 3.80 5.51 1.85
CA TYR A 208 5.18 5.36 1.37
C TYR A 208 5.88 4.22 2.10
N LYS A 209 5.79 4.20 3.44
CA LYS A 209 6.40 3.15 4.29
C LYS A 209 5.80 1.77 4.06
N TYR A 210 4.47 1.69 3.92
CA TYR A 210 3.78 0.46 3.55
C TYR A 210 4.29 -0.10 2.22
N LYS A 211 4.40 0.74 1.18
CA LYS A 211 4.88 0.32 -0.14
C LYS A 211 6.34 -0.14 -0.10
N GLU A 212 7.21 0.59 0.59
CA GLU A 212 8.63 0.23 0.78
C GLU A 212 8.77 -1.18 1.42
N CYS A 213 8.00 -1.45 2.46
CA CYS A 213 7.99 -2.75 3.13
C CYS A 213 7.35 -3.85 2.27
N LEU A 214 6.25 -3.56 1.59
CA LEU A 214 5.59 -4.51 0.69
C LEU A 214 6.50 -4.93 -0.46
N ASP A 215 7.23 -3.99 -1.07
CA ASP A 215 8.20 -4.28 -2.13
C ASP A 215 9.34 -5.18 -1.62
N THR A 216 9.83 -4.92 -0.41
CA THR A 216 10.87 -5.71 0.24
C THR A 216 10.40 -7.13 0.54
N LEU A 217 9.20 -7.27 1.12
CA LEU A 217 8.58 -8.56 1.40
C LEU A 217 8.32 -9.34 0.10
N THR A 218 7.84 -8.69 -0.95
CA THR A 218 7.60 -9.32 -2.25
C THR A 218 8.89 -9.89 -2.84
N LYS A 219 10.00 -9.12 -2.80
CA LYS A 219 11.32 -9.61 -3.24
C LYS A 219 11.78 -10.83 -2.44
N PHE A 220 11.61 -10.79 -1.12
CA PHE A 220 11.99 -11.87 -0.23
C PHE A 220 11.16 -13.13 -0.46
N ASN A 221 9.85 -12.97 -0.63
CA ASN A 221 8.94 -14.06 -0.98
C ASN A 221 9.28 -14.65 -2.34
N ILE A 222 9.66 -13.85 -3.33
CA ILE A 222 10.16 -14.35 -4.62
C ILE A 222 11.44 -15.19 -4.43
N LEU A 223 12.38 -14.72 -3.60
CA LEU A 223 13.63 -15.44 -3.35
C LEU A 223 13.39 -16.80 -2.67
N LEU A 224 12.51 -16.87 -1.69
CA LEU A 224 12.28 -18.09 -0.90
C LEU A 224 11.33 -19.07 -1.58
N MET A 225 10.29 -18.57 -2.24
CA MET A 225 9.21 -19.41 -2.77
C MET A 225 9.47 -19.92 -4.17
N TYR A 226 10.39 -19.32 -4.93
CA TYR A 226 10.60 -19.70 -6.32
C TYR A 226 11.90 -20.48 -6.51
N ARG A 227 11.79 -21.60 -7.22
CA ARG A 227 12.93 -22.46 -7.56
C ARG A 227 12.97 -22.70 -9.06
N PHE A 228 14.15 -22.61 -9.64
CA PHE A 228 14.37 -23.07 -11.00
C PHE A 228 14.19 -24.58 -11.08
N LYS A 229 13.53 -25.05 -12.14
CA LYS A 229 13.31 -26.48 -12.38
C LYS A 229 14.63 -27.25 -12.45
N ASN A 230 15.66 -26.65 -13.06
CA ASN A 230 17.01 -27.21 -13.15
C ASN A 230 17.99 -26.33 -12.38
N LEU A 231 18.89 -26.93 -11.61
CA LEU A 231 19.95 -26.22 -10.88
C LEU A 231 21.01 -25.61 -11.82
N SER A 232 21.16 -26.15 -13.04
CA SER A 232 22.03 -25.59 -14.08
C SER A 232 21.55 -24.25 -14.64
N ASP A 233 20.29 -23.89 -14.38
CA ASP A 233 19.64 -22.66 -14.85
C ASP A 233 19.62 -21.58 -13.74
N LEU A 234 20.61 -21.58 -12.83
CA LEU A 234 20.74 -20.53 -11.81
C LEU A 234 21.17 -19.21 -12.47
N TYR A 235 20.21 -18.31 -12.66
CA TYR A 235 20.46 -16.98 -13.20
C TYR A 235 20.53 -15.91 -12.09
N PRO A 236 21.49 -14.98 -12.13
CA PRO A 236 21.53 -13.84 -11.24
C PRO A 236 20.43 -12.83 -11.64
N ILE A 237 19.23 -12.99 -11.08
CA ILE A 237 18.07 -12.13 -11.38
C ILE A 237 18.23 -10.72 -10.77
N GLY A 238 19.08 -10.57 -9.75
CA GLY A 238 19.39 -9.27 -9.14
C GLY A 238 18.26 -8.69 -8.29
N LEU A 239 17.43 -9.53 -7.68
CA LEU A 239 16.25 -9.13 -6.89
C LEU A 239 16.57 -8.17 -5.72
N LEU A 240 17.80 -8.25 -5.18
CA LEU A 240 18.24 -7.46 -4.01
C LEU A 240 18.85 -6.10 -4.37
N TYR A 241 18.94 -5.71 -5.64
CA TYR A 241 19.47 -4.39 -6.01
C TYR A 241 18.50 -3.25 -5.67
N LYS A 242 19.03 -2.11 -5.18
CA LYS A 242 18.25 -0.95 -4.69
C LYS A 242 17.18 -0.42 -5.67
N ASN A 243 17.42 -0.48 -6.98
CA ASN A 243 16.51 0.06 -8.01
C ASN A 243 15.60 -1.00 -8.65
N TYR A 244 15.41 -2.13 -7.99
CA TYR A 244 14.58 -3.22 -8.49
C TYR A 244 13.12 -3.02 -8.06
N THR A 245 12.22 -2.85 -9.01
CA THR A 245 10.76 -2.90 -8.83
C THR A 245 10.24 -4.22 -9.40
N SER A 246 9.62 -5.05 -8.57
CA SER A 246 8.90 -6.24 -9.02
C SER A 246 7.43 -5.91 -9.12
N ILE A 247 6.79 -6.20 -10.26
CA ILE A 247 5.34 -6.14 -10.36
C ILE A 247 4.87 -7.55 -10.70
N GLU A 248 4.28 -8.22 -9.71
CA GLU A 248 3.66 -9.52 -9.96
C GLU A 248 2.37 -9.33 -10.75
N TYR A 249 2.29 -9.91 -11.94
CA TYR A 249 1.03 -10.02 -12.67
C TYR A 249 0.61 -11.48 -12.73
N LYS A 250 -0.58 -11.79 -12.23
CA LYS A 250 -1.22 -13.08 -12.53
C LYS A 250 -1.75 -13.04 -13.97
N LEU A 251 -0.87 -13.21 -14.96
CA LEU A 251 -1.30 -13.34 -16.35
C LEU A 251 -1.55 -14.80 -16.65
N THR A 252 -2.71 -15.10 -17.20
CA THR A 252 -2.96 -16.40 -17.80
C THR A 252 -2.18 -16.46 -19.11
N ILE A 253 -0.94 -16.97 -19.08
CA ILE A 253 -0.23 -17.25 -20.34
C ILE A 253 -0.96 -18.40 -21.02
N ARG A 254 -1.20 -18.29 -22.32
CA ARG A 254 -1.38 -19.44 -23.20
C ARG A 254 -0.09 -19.62 -24.02
N GLY A 255 0.97 -20.15 -23.42
CA GLY A 255 2.27 -20.21 -24.08
C GLY A 255 2.35 -21.37 -25.06
N ARG A 256 2.67 -21.11 -26.34
CA ARG A 256 3.39 -22.12 -27.16
C ARG A 256 4.83 -22.14 -26.67
N LEU A 257 5.16 -23.08 -25.78
CA LEU A 257 6.56 -23.46 -25.62
C LEU A 257 7.03 -24.06 -26.95
N PRO A 258 8.29 -23.85 -27.38
CA PRO A 258 8.80 -24.38 -28.66
C PRO A 258 8.66 -25.91 -28.82
N ARG A 259 8.33 -26.64 -27.74
CA ARG A 259 8.17 -28.10 -27.71
C ARG A 259 6.75 -28.59 -27.39
N ASP A 260 5.86 -27.75 -26.86
CA ASP A 260 4.49 -28.14 -26.47
C ASP A 260 3.45 -27.40 -27.32
N LYS A 261 2.66 -28.15 -28.12
CA LYS A 261 1.52 -27.63 -28.89
C LYS A 261 0.28 -27.33 -28.03
N LEU A 262 0.34 -27.55 -26.71
CA LEU A 262 -0.79 -27.43 -25.79
C LEU A 262 -0.83 -26.08 -25.09
N ILE A 263 -1.97 -25.40 -25.21
CA ILE A 263 -2.30 -24.19 -24.46
C ILE A 263 -2.51 -24.55 -22.98
N ARG A 264 -1.69 -24.00 -22.08
CA ARG A 264 -1.81 -24.20 -20.62
C ARG A 264 -1.76 -22.87 -19.90
N LYS A 265 -2.60 -22.69 -18.88
CA LYS A 265 -2.51 -21.58 -17.93
C LYS A 265 -1.17 -21.65 -17.19
N LYS A 266 -0.45 -20.54 -17.14
CA LYS A 266 0.81 -20.39 -16.39
C LYS A 266 0.77 -19.11 -15.59
N TYR A 267 1.63 -19.02 -14.59
CA TYR A 267 1.83 -17.82 -13.78
C TYR A 267 3.03 -17.02 -14.31
N VAL A 268 2.91 -15.70 -14.41
CA VAL A 268 3.98 -14.82 -14.92
C VAL A 268 4.47 -13.91 -13.82
N ILE A 269 5.76 -13.61 -13.82
CA ILE A 269 6.30 -12.56 -12.99
C ILE A 269 7.07 -11.62 -13.88
N ILE A 270 6.67 -10.35 -13.86
CA ILE A 270 7.33 -9.29 -14.61
C ILE A 270 8.22 -8.54 -13.62
N LEU A 271 9.52 -8.74 -13.77
CA LEU A 271 10.52 -8.07 -12.98
C LEU A 271 11.05 -6.84 -13.74
N THR A 272 11.93 -6.06 -13.10
CA THR A 272 12.48 -4.85 -13.75
C THR A 272 13.30 -5.17 -15.00
N ASN A 273 13.98 -6.32 -15.02
CA ASN A 273 14.96 -6.67 -16.04
C ASN A 273 14.58 -7.92 -16.85
N CYS A 274 13.61 -8.70 -16.38
CA CYS A 274 13.24 -9.96 -17.02
C CYS A 274 11.81 -10.39 -16.72
N ILE A 275 11.34 -11.39 -17.45
CA ILE A 275 10.09 -12.11 -17.21
C ILE A 275 10.41 -13.54 -16.75
N LEU A 276 9.71 -14.01 -15.73
CA LEU A 276 9.74 -15.40 -15.27
C LEU A 276 8.40 -16.07 -15.55
N ILE A 277 8.45 -17.32 -16.02
CA ILE A 277 7.26 -18.15 -16.27
C ILE A 277 7.27 -19.32 -15.30
N CYS A 278 6.20 -19.43 -14.53
CA CYS A 278 6.06 -20.40 -13.44
C CYS A 278 4.86 -21.32 -13.67
N LYS A 279 4.94 -22.51 -13.09
CA LYS A 279 3.78 -23.43 -12.99
C LYS A 279 2.69 -22.81 -12.13
N GLU A 280 1.43 -23.04 -12.51
CA GLU A 280 0.27 -22.70 -11.69
C GLU A 280 0.21 -23.60 -10.44
N ASN A 281 -0.02 -22.99 -9.28
CA ASN A 281 -0.16 -23.66 -7.99
C ASN A 281 -1.51 -23.27 -7.36
N GLU A 282 -2.10 -24.17 -6.59
CA GLU A 282 -3.37 -23.96 -5.88
C GLU A 282 -3.27 -22.89 -4.77
N ASN A 283 -2.10 -22.76 -4.12
CA ASN A 283 -1.88 -21.84 -3.00
C ASN A 283 -0.60 -21.00 -3.20
N LYS A 284 -0.65 -19.73 -2.80
CA LYS A 284 0.49 -18.78 -2.84
C LYS A 284 1.64 -19.14 -1.90
N PHE A 285 1.38 -19.94 -0.86
CA PHE A 285 2.40 -20.38 0.11
C PHE A 285 3.12 -21.68 -0.27
N VAL A 286 2.77 -22.29 -1.41
CA VAL A 286 3.46 -23.47 -1.92
C VAL A 286 4.57 -23.02 -2.86
N LYS A 287 5.77 -23.59 -2.69
CA LYS A 287 6.94 -23.30 -3.53
C LYS A 287 6.58 -23.43 -5.02
N ARG A 288 6.91 -22.40 -5.79
CA ARG A 288 6.65 -22.30 -7.22
C ARG A 288 7.88 -22.69 -8.01
N ILE A 289 7.64 -23.44 -9.08
CA ILE A 289 8.69 -23.88 -9.99
C ILE A 289 8.71 -22.95 -11.21
N ILE A 290 9.86 -22.34 -11.48
CA ILE A 290 10.15 -21.60 -12.70
C ILE A 290 10.48 -22.63 -13.78
N GLU A 291 9.67 -22.68 -14.84
CA GLU A 291 9.77 -23.70 -15.89
C GLU A 291 10.70 -23.31 -17.02
N THR A 292 10.88 -22.00 -17.26
CA THR A 292 11.66 -21.49 -18.39
C THR A 292 12.86 -20.67 -17.93
N LYS A 293 13.85 -20.54 -18.82
CA LYS A 293 14.91 -19.54 -18.65
C LYS A 293 14.29 -18.14 -18.53
N PRO A 294 14.83 -17.25 -17.67
CA PRO A 294 14.36 -15.87 -17.58
C PRO A 294 14.46 -15.16 -18.92
N LEU A 295 13.42 -14.44 -19.31
CA LEU A 295 13.42 -13.66 -20.55
C LEU A 295 13.91 -12.24 -20.24
N PHE A 296 15.18 -11.96 -20.50
CA PHE A 296 15.78 -10.65 -20.22
C PHE A 296 15.36 -9.59 -21.23
N PHE A 297 14.96 -8.41 -20.74
CA PHE A 297 14.54 -7.29 -21.59
C PHE A 297 15.65 -6.74 -22.51
N SER A 298 16.91 -7.02 -22.19
CA SER A 298 18.04 -6.72 -23.06
C SER A 298 18.04 -7.52 -24.36
N GLN A 299 17.43 -8.71 -24.38
CA GLN A 299 17.50 -9.67 -25.48
C GLN A 299 16.17 -9.85 -26.21
N VAL A 300 15.12 -9.13 -25.82
CA VAL A 300 13.79 -9.31 -26.40
C VAL A 300 13.22 -8.03 -27.03
N PHE A 301 12.30 -8.24 -27.97
CA PHE A 301 11.42 -7.21 -28.48
C PHE A 301 9.97 -7.71 -28.49
N LEU A 302 9.04 -6.76 -28.51
CA LEU A 302 7.61 -7.00 -28.36
C LEU A 302 6.90 -6.70 -29.67
N GLU A 303 6.09 -7.64 -30.14
CA GLU A 303 5.15 -7.46 -31.24
C GLU A 303 3.72 -7.67 -30.73
N GLU A 304 2.81 -6.81 -31.14
CA GLU A 304 1.39 -6.94 -30.85
C GLU A 304 0.67 -7.50 -32.08
N LYS A 305 -0.20 -8.50 -31.87
CA LYS A 305 -1.11 -8.97 -32.90
C LYS A 305 -2.54 -8.99 -32.38
N ASN A 306 -3.44 -8.48 -33.21
CA ASN A 306 -4.87 -8.57 -32.99
C ASN A 306 -5.42 -9.51 -34.07
N SER A 307 -6.24 -10.46 -33.63
CA SER A 307 -7.04 -11.33 -34.49
C SER A 307 -8.47 -11.29 -33.98
N ASP A 308 -9.45 -11.66 -34.82
CA ASP A 308 -10.88 -11.39 -34.61
C ASP A 308 -11.42 -11.79 -33.24
N ASN A 309 -10.80 -12.76 -32.54
CA ASN A 309 -11.18 -13.19 -31.19
C ASN A 309 -10.01 -13.39 -30.20
N GLU A 310 -8.78 -12.99 -30.56
CA GLU A 310 -7.62 -13.14 -29.66
C GLU A 310 -6.69 -11.93 -29.69
N PHE A 311 -6.43 -11.39 -28.51
CA PHE A 311 -5.48 -10.30 -28.28
C PHE A 311 -4.13 -10.89 -27.84
N GLN A 312 -3.09 -10.72 -28.65
CA GLN A 312 -1.81 -11.39 -28.44
C GLN A 312 -0.64 -10.41 -28.23
N ILE A 313 0.25 -10.77 -27.32
CA ILE A 313 1.59 -10.16 -27.17
C ILE A 313 2.63 -11.22 -27.49
N LEU A 314 3.48 -10.95 -28.47
CA LEU A 314 4.56 -11.82 -28.91
C LEU A 314 5.88 -11.30 -28.36
N ILE A 315 6.63 -12.17 -27.70
CA ILE A 315 7.99 -11.90 -27.23
C ILE A 315 8.95 -12.69 -28.13
N ASN A 316 9.79 -11.95 -28.84
CA ASN A 316 10.76 -12.51 -29.79
C ASN A 316 12.19 -12.20 -29.32
N ASP A 317 13.11 -13.11 -29.64
CA ASP A 317 14.56 -12.92 -29.46
C ASP A 317 15.11 -11.92 -30.48
N ILE A 318 15.88 -10.93 -30.04
CA ILE A 318 16.54 -9.95 -30.91
C ILE A 318 17.56 -10.64 -31.84
N ASN A 319 18.30 -11.63 -31.34
CA ASN A 319 19.44 -12.20 -32.06
C ASN A 319 18.98 -13.13 -33.18
N ASN A 320 17.99 -13.99 -32.89
CA ASN A 320 17.58 -15.05 -33.81
C ASN A 320 16.22 -14.77 -34.48
N LYS A 321 15.56 -13.64 -34.17
CA LYS A 321 14.16 -13.32 -34.54
C LYS A 321 13.17 -14.45 -34.25
N LYS A 322 13.54 -15.37 -33.36
CA LYS A 322 12.75 -16.55 -33.02
C LYS A 322 11.75 -16.16 -31.95
N ARG A 323 10.52 -16.63 -32.12
CA ARG A 323 9.47 -16.47 -31.12
C ARG A 323 9.80 -17.26 -29.86
N LEU A 324 9.90 -16.55 -28.74
CA LEU A 324 10.16 -17.15 -27.44
C LEU A 324 8.84 -17.53 -26.76
N VAL A 325 7.90 -16.58 -26.67
CA VAL A 325 6.62 -16.76 -25.95
C VAL A 325 5.52 -15.92 -26.60
N THR A 326 4.28 -16.41 -26.51
CA THR A 326 3.07 -15.64 -26.83
C THR A 326 2.17 -15.57 -25.59
N PHE A 327 1.76 -14.35 -25.23
CA PHE A 327 0.72 -14.11 -24.25
C PHE A 327 -0.61 -13.85 -24.95
N TYR A 328 -1.69 -14.39 -24.38
CA TYR A 328 -3.03 -14.26 -24.91
C TYR A 328 -3.91 -13.62 -23.84
N PHE A 329 -4.78 -12.73 -24.28
CA PHE A 329 -5.69 -11.97 -23.44
C PHE A 329 -7.10 -12.14 -23.96
N ASN A 330 -8.07 -12.12 -23.04
CA ASN A 330 -9.47 -12.25 -23.44
C ASN A 330 -9.94 -10.96 -24.13
N ASN A 331 -9.53 -9.81 -23.58
CA ASN A 331 -9.97 -8.49 -24.03
C ASN A 331 -8.78 -7.54 -24.26
N TYR A 332 -8.97 -6.54 -25.12
CA TYR A 332 -8.01 -5.48 -25.36
C TYR A 332 -7.61 -4.74 -24.08
N GLU A 333 -8.59 -4.49 -23.20
CA GLU A 333 -8.40 -3.78 -21.93
C GLU A 333 -7.47 -4.51 -20.95
N GLU A 334 -7.42 -5.84 -21.00
CA GLU A 334 -6.47 -6.63 -20.19
C GLU A 334 -5.07 -6.59 -20.80
N ARG A 335 -4.97 -6.61 -22.14
CA ARG A 335 -3.70 -6.60 -22.86
C ARG A 335 -2.97 -5.26 -22.72
N GLN A 336 -3.70 -4.16 -22.86
CA GLN A 336 -3.10 -2.84 -23.04
C GLN A 336 -2.22 -2.39 -21.86
N PRO A 337 -2.63 -2.55 -20.59
CA PRO A 337 -1.79 -2.22 -19.43
C PRO A 337 -0.48 -3.03 -19.41
N VAL A 338 -0.56 -4.33 -19.72
CA VAL A 338 0.60 -5.22 -19.75
C VAL A 338 1.55 -4.85 -20.87
N SER A 339 1.03 -4.59 -22.07
CA SER A 339 1.86 -4.18 -23.21
C SER A 339 2.58 -2.87 -22.94
N ASN A 340 1.87 -1.86 -22.44
CA ASN A 340 2.44 -0.56 -22.08
C ASN A 340 3.56 -0.71 -21.04
N LEU A 341 3.35 -1.55 -20.03
CA LEU A 341 4.37 -1.83 -19.02
C LEU A 341 5.61 -2.50 -19.62
N LEU A 342 5.43 -3.55 -20.42
CA LEU A 342 6.54 -4.28 -21.05
C LEU A 342 7.34 -3.37 -21.97
N LYS A 343 6.68 -2.56 -22.82
CA LYS A 343 7.34 -1.57 -23.67
C LYS A 343 8.15 -0.58 -22.84
N LYS A 344 7.58 -0.05 -21.76
CA LYS A 344 8.26 0.89 -20.85
C LYS A 344 9.50 0.25 -20.21
N LEU A 345 9.40 -0.99 -19.73
CA LEU A 345 10.52 -1.71 -19.11
C LEU A 345 11.62 -2.03 -20.11
N ILE A 346 11.26 -2.55 -21.29
CA ILE A 346 12.23 -2.83 -22.38
C ILE A 346 12.98 -1.55 -22.78
N TYR A 347 12.25 -0.45 -22.99
CA TYR A 347 12.85 0.83 -23.32
C TYR A 347 13.79 1.32 -22.20
N LYS A 348 13.36 1.25 -20.93
CA LYS A 348 14.18 1.65 -19.77
C LYS A 348 15.45 0.80 -19.63
N THR A 349 15.38 -0.50 -19.87
CA THR A 349 16.54 -1.39 -19.82
C THR A 349 17.51 -1.07 -20.96
N LYS A 350 17.02 -0.91 -22.19
CA LYS A 350 17.85 -0.61 -23.37
C LYS A 350 18.53 0.77 -23.26
N THR A 351 17.80 1.79 -22.82
CA THR A 351 18.37 3.13 -22.58
C THR A 351 19.43 3.10 -21.48
N ARG A 352 19.20 2.38 -20.37
CA ARG A 352 20.21 2.22 -19.32
C ARG A 352 21.47 1.56 -19.83
N LEU A 353 21.34 0.49 -20.63
CA LEU A 353 22.48 -0.18 -21.25
C LEU A 353 23.21 0.78 -22.21
N SER A 354 22.50 1.47 -23.10
CA SER A 354 23.11 2.44 -24.01
C SER A 354 23.85 3.58 -23.28
N ASN A 355 23.36 4.02 -22.13
CA ASN A 355 24.00 5.07 -21.33
C ASN A 355 25.23 4.56 -20.56
N GLN A 356 25.19 3.31 -20.08
CA GLN A 356 26.31 2.66 -19.40
C GLN A 356 27.43 2.28 -20.37
N PHE A 357 27.05 1.85 -21.57
CA PHE A 357 27.94 1.54 -22.69
C PHE A 357 27.91 2.69 -23.70
N LYS A 358 28.25 3.91 -23.26
CA LYS A 358 28.78 4.89 -24.23
C LYS A 358 30.08 4.29 -24.75
N LEU A 359 30.06 3.79 -25.98
CA LEU A 359 31.26 3.42 -26.72
C LEU A 359 32.20 4.63 -26.69
N ILE A 360 33.20 4.59 -25.81
CA ILE A 360 34.40 5.38 -26.00
C ILE A 360 34.95 4.84 -27.30
N LYS A 361 34.94 5.68 -28.34
CA LYS A 361 35.53 5.38 -29.63
C LYS A 361 36.98 4.97 -29.35
N LEU A 362 37.25 3.67 -29.30
CA LEU A 362 38.61 3.16 -29.27
C LEU A 362 39.19 3.60 -30.60
N ASN A 363 40.07 4.61 -30.58
CA ASN A 363 40.90 4.97 -31.72
C ASN A 363 41.86 3.79 -31.94
N TYR A 364 41.35 2.74 -32.56
CA TYR A 364 42.16 1.66 -33.08
C TYR A 364 42.76 2.20 -34.38
N MET A 365 44.04 2.55 -34.36
CA MET A 365 44.79 2.70 -35.61
C MET A 365 45.00 1.28 -36.15
N PRO A 366 44.46 0.94 -37.33
CA PRO A 366 44.66 -0.37 -37.89
C PRO A 366 46.12 -0.47 -38.35
N LYS A 367 46.87 -1.39 -37.75
CA LYS A 367 47.96 -2.03 -38.47
C LYS A 367 47.44 -3.39 -38.92
N ASP A 368 47.23 -3.46 -40.22
CA ASP A 368 47.15 -4.63 -41.08
C ASP A 368 45.88 -5.51 -40.97
N GLU A 369 45.15 -5.48 -42.09
CA GLU A 369 44.24 -6.47 -42.68
C GLU A 369 43.51 -7.46 -41.77
N ILE A 370 42.24 -7.18 -41.48
CA ILE A 370 41.20 -8.21 -41.51
C ILE A 370 39.93 -7.64 -42.16
N ILE A 371 39.61 -8.19 -43.32
CA ILE A 371 38.33 -8.04 -44.01
C ILE A 371 37.24 -8.66 -43.13
N SER A 372 36.30 -7.86 -42.64
CA SER A 372 34.90 -8.29 -42.53
C SER A 372 33.95 -7.10 -42.44
N SER A 373 33.08 -7.02 -43.44
CA SER A 373 32.02 -6.04 -43.58
C SER A 373 30.97 -6.20 -42.48
N PHE A 374 30.80 -5.19 -41.63
CA PHE A 374 29.57 -5.00 -40.87
C PHE A 374 28.79 -3.84 -41.46
N LYS A 375 27.72 -4.15 -42.21
CA LYS A 375 26.69 -3.16 -42.56
C LYS A 375 25.88 -2.86 -41.29
N ILE A 376 25.99 -1.63 -40.81
CA ILE A 376 25.09 -1.06 -39.80
C ILE A 376 23.91 -0.47 -40.57
N ASP A 377 22.77 -1.14 -40.58
CA ASP A 377 21.52 -0.54 -41.07
C ASP A 377 21.04 0.49 -40.04
N SER A 378 21.09 1.75 -40.44
CA SER A 378 20.68 2.93 -39.70
C SER A 378 19.16 3.06 -39.67
N TYR A 379 18.56 2.91 -38.47
CA TYR A 379 17.24 3.46 -38.18
C TYR A 379 17.34 4.39 -36.97
N PHE A 380 17.88 5.59 -37.21
CA PHE A 380 17.69 6.74 -36.33
C PHE A 380 16.39 7.44 -36.72
N LEU A 381 15.48 7.62 -35.77
CA LEU A 381 14.38 8.61 -35.85
C LEU A 381 14.67 9.77 -34.89
N PRO A 382 14.17 10.98 -35.19
CA PRO A 382 14.83 12.24 -34.85
C PRO A 382 14.61 12.67 -33.39
N LYS A 383 15.61 13.38 -32.85
CA LYS A 383 15.52 14.13 -31.60
C LYS A 383 14.37 15.14 -31.67
N ARG A 384 13.52 15.17 -30.65
CA ARG A 384 12.76 16.36 -30.26
C ARG A 384 13.28 16.78 -28.89
N ASP A 385 13.79 18.00 -28.83
CA ASP A 385 14.34 18.61 -27.63
C ASP A 385 13.20 18.94 -26.64
N PHE A 386 13.35 18.47 -25.39
CA PHE A 386 12.56 18.95 -24.27
C PHE A 386 13.50 19.59 -23.26
N VAL A 387 13.36 20.91 -23.09
CA VAL A 387 14.02 21.69 -22.04
C VAL A 387 13.17 21.57 -20.77
N ILE A 388 13.75 21.03 -19.70
CA ILE A 388 13.12 21.01 -18.37
C ILE A 388 13.96 21.92 -17.45
N LYS A 389 13.38 23.06 -17.05
CA LYS A 389 13.88 23.89 -15.94
C LYS A 389 13.56 23.19 -14.62
N LYS A 390 14.54 23.10 -13.73
CA LYS A 390 14.38 22.71 -12.32
C LYS A 390 14.16 23.98 -11.51
N GLU A 391 13.05 24.05 -10.78
CA GLU A 391 12.93 24.92 -9.61
C GLU A 391 13.05 24.05 -8.36
N GLN A 392 13.99 24.40 -7.48
CA GLN A 392 14.13 23.87 -6.14
C GLN A 392 13.44 24.84 -5.20
N GLU A 393 12.45 24.37 -4.44
CA GLU A 393 11.97 25.10 -3.25
C GLU A 393 12.36 24.32 -1.99
N THR A 394 13.17 24.98 -1.18
CA THR A 394 13.54 24.60 0.18
C THR A 394 12.50 25.11 1.17
N PHE A 395 11.96 24.26 2.03
CA PHE A 395 11.08 24.66 3.13
C PHE A 395 11.92 24.93 4.39
N SER A 396 11.81 26.15 4.92
CA SER A 396 12.35 26.56 6.23
C SER A 396 11.33 26.30 7.35
N ASP A 397 11.82 25.74 8.45
CA ASP A 397 11.11 25.55 9.72
C ASP A 397 10.62 26.87 10.32
N ILE A 398 9.37 26.92 10.80
CA ILE A 398 8.86 28.03 11.63
C ILE A 398 8.14 27.46 12.86
N SER A 399 8.55 27.95 14.03
CA SER A 399 8.15 27.54 15.38
C SER A 399 6.77 28.07 15.80
N PHE A 400 6.01 27.25 16.54
CA PHE A 400 4.62 27.49 16.97
C PHE A 400 4.46 28.13 18.36
N SER A 401 5.47 28.84 18.88
CA SER A 401 5.45 29.31 20.28
C SER A 401 4.57 30.54 20.57
N ASN A 402 4.04 31.24 19.56
CA ASN A 402 3.47 32.60 19.77
C ASN A 402 1.93 32.67 19.73
N ILE A 403 1.22 31.54 19.75
CA ILE A 403 -0.26 31.52 19.60
C ILE A 403 -0.98 31.50 20.97
N ASP A 404 -0.28 31.18 22.06
CA ASP A 404 -0.92 30.91 23.36
C ASP A 404 -1.35 32.16 24.16
N GLU A 405 -0.78 33.36 23.93
CA GLU A 405 -1.10 34.54 24.77
C GLU A 405 -2.21 35.44 24.22
N LYS A 406 -2.36 35.57 22.90
CA LYS A 406 -3.31 36.55 22.30
C LYS A 406 -4.79 36.12 22.36
N LEU A 407 -5.06 34.82 22.36
CA LEU A 407 -6.44 34.30 22.40
C LEU A 407 -7.04 34.24 23.80
N TYR A 408 -6.20 34.22 24.85
CA TYR A 408 -6.65 34.17 26.24
C TYR A 408 -6.99 35.56 26.80
N PHE A 409 -6.25 36.61 26.42
CA PHE A 409 -6.49 37.97 26.92
C PHE A 409 -7.67 38.69 26.26
N ASN A 410 -7.95 38.43 24.97
CA ASN A 410 -9.00 39.15 24.25
C ASN A 410 -10.44 38.76 24.66
N LYS A 411 -10.65 37.64 25.37
CA LYS A 411 -11.98 37.26 25.89
C LYS A 411 -12.25 37.66 27.34
N ILE A 412 -11.22 38.01 28.12
CA ILE A 412 -11.39 38.47 29.50
C ILE A 412 -11.71 39.97 29.54
N ASN A 413 -11.20 40.75 28.59
CA ASN A 413 -11.44 42.21 28.55
C ASN A 413 -12.75 42.64 27.87
N GLN A 414 -13.53 41.72 27.30
CA GLN A 414 -14.84 42.02 26.70
C GLN A 414 -16.03 41.76 27.67
N LYS A 415 -15.76 41.51 28.96
CA LYS A 415 -16.80 41.37 30.01
C LYS A 415 -16.67 42.39 31.16
N ARG A 416 -15.85 43.43 31.00
CA ARG A 416 -15.83 44.60 31.89
C ARG A 416 -15.72 45.87 31.04
N ILE A 417 -16.86 46.35 30.57
CA ILE A 417 -17.29 47.76 30.43
C ILE A 417 -18.82 47.69 30.29
#